data_AF-W6V0H5-F1
#
_entry.id   AF-W6V0H5-F1
#
_cell.length_a   1.000
_cell.length_b   1.000
_cell.length_c   1.000
_cell.angle_alpha   90.00
_cell.angle_beta   90.00
_cell.angle_gamma   90.00
#
_symmetry.space_group_name_H-M   'P 1'
#
loop_
_entity.id
_entity.type
_entity.pdbx_description
1 polymer ?
#
loop_
_entity_poly.entity_id
_entity_poly.type
_entity_poly.pdbx_seq_one_letter_code
_entity_poly.pdbx_strand_id
1 'polypeptide(L)'
;MTTIGLVVCANLVLVFLSLTSELPNREYHVLLGLEIVALVFITIYSFLPHKELRFIIYAIPIFNLVAAYFWSYVEHRLCICRDKRTVRELSSKEKNVENLNKRWRETSAFVYWVCRVAVLLCYASLFVNLCVSIGLLYVSSYNYPGGEAITRLNNWPGLSERRDVHVYISNLAAQTGVSRFQQVNDHWIYNKTEKIDNDVRALVEGPFTHLILEASKDVLSGRVEAFHQLFTVKSFSGITYNPEGSLWKKLKILIKPALVTYERVARP
;
A
#
# COMPACT_ATOMS: atom_id res chain seq x y z
N MET A 1 1.17 -7.04 -6.84
CA MET A 1 1.35 -8.24 -7.70
C MET A 1 0.16 -9.19 -7.66
N THR A 2 -0.59 -9.29 -6.54
CA THR A 2 -1.77 -10.18 -6.43
C THR A 2 -2.95 -9.77 -7.32
N THR A 3 -3.21 -8.47 -7.49
CA THR A 3 -4.27 -7.95 -8.36
C THR A 3 -3.98 -8.16 -9.85
N ILE A 4 -2.74 -7.92 -10.30
CA ILE A 4 -2.36 -8.12 -11.71
C ILE A 4 -2.47 -9.60 -12.11
N GLY A 5 -2.00 -10.52 -11.26
CA GLY A 5 -2.13 -11.95 -11.52
C GLY A 5 -3.58 -12.42 -11.58
N LEU A 6 -4.44 -11.93 -10.69
CA LEU A 6 -5.87 -12.23 -10.71
C LEU A 6 -6.57 -11.66 -11.95
N VAL A 7 -6.22 -10.45 -12.38
CA VAL A 7 -6.74 -9.83 -13.60
C VAL A 7 -6.31 -10.61 -14.84
N VAL A 8 -5.03 -10.97 -14.95
CA VAL A 8 -4.52 -11.78 -16.08
C VAL A 8 -5.15 -13.17 -16.10
N CYS A 9 -5.29 -13.83 -14.96
CA CYS A 9 -5.96 -15.14 -14.87
C CYS A 9 -7.45 -15.04 -15.22
N ALA A 10 -8.15 -14.00 -14.76
CA ALA A 10 -9.56 -13.75 -15.11
C ALA A 10 -9.72 -13.48 -16.61
N ASN A 11 -8.79 -12.71 -17.21
CA ASN A 11 -8.77 -12.42 -18.64
C ASN A 11 -8.44 -13.68 -19.48
N LEU A 12 -7.55 -14.57 -19.02
CA LEU A 12 -7.28 -15.85 -19.68
C LEU A 12 -8.48 -16.81 -19.61
N VAL A 13 -9.20 -16.85 -18.48
CA VAL A 13 -10.44 -17.62 -18.34
C VAL A 13 -11.52 -17.07 -19.28
N LEU A 14 -11.52 -15.76 -19.55
CA LEU A 14 -12.39 -15.15 -20.55
C LEU A 14 -11.99 -15.43 -21.99
N VAL A 15 -10.70 -15.49 -22.34
CA VAL A 15 -10.28 -15.99 -23.66
C VAL A 15 -10.94 -17.36 -23.88
N PHE A 16 -10.91 -18.21 -22.86
CA PHE A 16 -11.54 -19.52 -22.90
C PHE A 16 -13.08 -19.49 -22.97
N LEU A 17 -13.74 -18.57 -22.25
CA LEU A 17 -15.21 -18.39 -22.29
C LEU A 17 -15.71 -17.64 -23.55
N SER A 18 -14.86 -16.82 -24.17
CA SER A 18 -15.11 -16.11 -25.42
C SER A 18 -15.03 -17.05 -26.62
N LEU A 19 -14.13 -18.03 -26.60
CA LEU A 19 -14.07 -19.14 -27.56
C LEU A 19 -15.36 -19.98 -27.57
N THR A 20 -16.19 -19.88 -26.54
CA THR A 20 -17.43 -20.66 -26.39
C THR A 20 -18.71 -19.84 -26.54
N SER A 21 -18.63 -18.51 -26.73
CA SER A 21 -19.83 -17.67 -26.91
C SER A 21 -19.65 -16.52 -27.90
N GLU A 22 -20.68 -16.26 -28.71
CA GLU A 22 -20.74 -15.14 -29.67
C GLU A 22 -20.63 -13.79 -28.94
N LEU A 23 -19.42 -13.22 -28.88
CA LEU A 23 -19.17 -11.88 -28.37
C LEU A 23 -19.13 -10.86 -29.51
N PRO A 24 -19.47 -9.59 -29.26
CA PRO A 24 -19.19 -8.51 -30.19
C PRO A 24 -17.66 -8.30 -30.25
N ASN A 25 -17.03 -8.91 -31.25
CA ASN A 25 -15.58 -9.08 -31.37
C ASN A 25 -14.75 -7.78 -31.23
N ARG A 26 -15.27 -6.62 -31.63
CA ARG A 26 -14.45 -5.39 -31.79
C ARG A 26 -13.92 -4.82 -30.48
N GLU A 27 -14.75 -4.67 -29.45
CA GLU A 27 -14.34 -4.03 -28.18
C GLU A 27 -13.33 -4.89 -27.41
N TYR A 28 -13.54 -6.21 -27.44
CA TYR A 28 -12.66 -7.18 -26.81
C TYR A 28 -11.24 -7.15 -27.41
N HIS A 29 -11.12 -7.08 -28.74
CA HIS A 29 -9.81 -7.00 -29.39
C HIS A 29 -9.05 -5.73 -29.02
N VAL A 30 -9.74 -4.59 -28.86
CA VAL A 30 -9.11 -3.34 -28.44
C VAL A 30 -8.58 -3.45 -27.00
N LEU A 31 -9.39 -3.98 -26.08
CA LEU A 31 -8.99 -4.16 -24.68
C LEU A 31 -7.83 -5.14 -24.52
N LEU A 32 -7.85 -6.24 -25.27
CA LEU A 32 -6.75 -7.21 -25.31
C LEU A 32 -5.46 -6.57 -25.85
N GLY A 33 -5.57 -5.74 -26.89
CA GLY A 33 -4.43 -4.98 -27.42
C GLY A 33 -3.82 -4.05 -26.37
N LEU A 34 -4.66 -3.33 -25.62
CA LEU A 34 -4.21 -2.47 -24.53
C LEU A 34 -3.52 -3.26 -23.41
N GLU A 35 -4.08 -4.40 -23.02
CA GLU A 35 -3.49 -5.28 -22.01
C GLU A 35 -2.11 -5.78 -22.45
N ILE A 36 -1.97 -6.24 -23.69
CA ILE A 36 -0.69 -6.68 -24.25
C ILE A 36 0.33 -5.54 -24.21
N VAL A 37 -0.06 -4.32 -24.63
CA VAL A 37 0.83 -3.15 -24.58
C VAL A 37 1.29 -2.88 -23.14
N ALA A 38 0.39 -2.93 -22.16
CA ALA A 38 0.74 -2.76 -20.75
C ALA A 38 1.70 -3.85 -20.22
N LEU A 39 1.47 -5.11 -20.60
CA LEU A 39 2.33 -6.23 -20.22
C LEU A 39 3.72 -6.15 -20.86
N VAL A 40 3.79 -5.81 -22.14
CA VAL A 40 5.06 -5.58 -22.85
C VAL A 40 5.82 -4.42 -22.22
N PHE A 41 5.14 -3.31 -21.92
CA PHE A 41 5.73 -2.17 -21.23
C PHE A 41 6.33 -2.56 -19.88
N ILE A 42 5.58 -3.26 -19.02
CA ILE A 42 6.09 -3.75 -17.73
C ILE A 42 7.27 -4.71 -17.93
N THR A 43 7.22 -5.58 -18.94
CA THR A 43 8.28 -6.55 -19.22
C THR A 43 9.58 -5.85 -19.60
N ILE A 44 9.52 -4.85 -20.49
CA ILE A 44 10.69 -4.04 -20.86
C ILE A 44 11.25 -3.32 -19.63
N TYR A 45 10.38 -2.68 -18.84
CA TYR A 45 10.80 -1.99 -17.61
C TYR A 45 11.32 -2.96 -16.52
N SER A 46 10.99 -4.24 -16.61
CA SER A 46 11.53 -5.29 -15.74
C SER A 46 13.01 -5.57 -15.99
N PHE A 47 13.62 -5.06 -17.06
CA PHE A 47 15.07 -5.14 -17.28
C PHE A 47 15.87 -3.94 -16.75
N LEU A 48 15.23 -2.86 -16.27
CA LEU A 48 15.98 -1.75 -15.67
C LEU A 48 16.66 -2.19 -14.36
N PRO A 49 17.93 -1.84 -14.12
CA PRO A 49 18.62 -2.15 -12.87
C PRO A 49 18.02 -1.38 -11.69
N HIS A 50 17.53 -0.17 -11.93
CA HIS A 50 16.82 0.64 -10.94
C HIS A 50 15.32 0.38 -10.99
N LYS A 51 14.71 0.03 -9.84
CA LYS A 51 13.27 -0.26 -9.74
C LYS A 51 12.55 0.80 -8.92
N GLU A 52 11.60 1.47 -9.55
CA GLU A 52 10.69 2.37 -8.86
C GLU A 52 9.26 2.14 -9.36
N LEU A 53 8.30 2.22 -8.44
CA LEU A 53 6.89 2.05 -8.77
C LEU A 53 6.41 3.07 -9.81
N ARG A 54 6.97 4.30 -9.79
CA ARG A 54 6.60 5.38 -10.71
C ARG A 54 6.82 5.03 -12.19
N PHE A 55 7.70 4.08 -12.48
CA PHE A 55 7.96 3.66 -13.86
C PHE A 55 6.80 2.86 -14.45
N ILE A 56 6.06 2.11 -13.63
CA ILE A 56 4.99 1.22 -14.10
C ILE A 56 3.58 1.74 -13.79
N ILE A 57 3.46 2.92 -13.16
CA ILE A 57 2.17 3.47 -12.71
C ILE A 57 1.17 3.68 -13.87
N TYR A 58 1.67 3.92 -15.08
CA TYR A 58 0.88 4.11 -16.30
C TYR A 58 0.13 2.85 -16.76
N ALA A 59 0.54 1.67 -16.32
CA ALA A 59 -0.16 0.43 -16.63
C ALA A 59 -1.42 0.23 -15.76
N ILE A 60 -1.50 0.90 -14.60
CA ILE A 60 -2.59 0.70 -13.64
C ILE A 60 -3.96 1.08 -14.22
N PRO A 61 -4.15 2.25 -14.88
CA PRO A 61 -5.45 2.59 -15.47
C PRO A 61 -5.91 1.58 -16.53
N ILE A 62 -4.97 1.02 -17.31
CA ILE A 62 -5.28 0.02 -18.35
C ILE A 62 -5.81 -1.25 -17.70
N PHE A 63 -5.12 -1.79 -16.68
CA PHE A 63 -5.60 -2.99 -15.98
C PHE A 63 -6.93 -2.76 -15.27
N ASN A 64 -7.14 -1.57 -14.69
CA ASN A 64 -8.41 -1.24 -14.05
C ASN A 64 -9.57 -1.17 -15.07
N LEU A 65 -9.33 -0.61 -16.26
CA LEU A 65 -10.32 -0.57 -17.33
C LEU A 65 -10.71 -1.97 -17.79
N VAL A 66 -9.72 -2.84 -18.04
CA VAL A 66 -9.96 -4.23 -18.46
C VAL A 66 -10.72 -5.00 -17.38
N ALA A 67 -10.35 -4.84 -16.11
CA ALA A 67 -11.04 -5.45 -14.97
C ALA A 67 -12.49 -4.96 -14.82
N ALA A 68 -12.75 -3.67 -15.03
CA ALA A 68 -14.09 -3.09 -14.98
C ALA A 68 -14.98 -3.60 -16.13
N TYR A 69 -14.44 -3.68 -17.35
CA TYR A 69 -15.16 -4.25 -18.48
C TYR A 69 -15.50 -5.72 -18.25
N PHE A 70 -14.55 -6.51 -17.71
CA PHE A 70 -14.79 -7.90 -17.30
C PHE A 70 -15.94 -8.01 -16.30
N TRP A 71 -15.90 -7.21 -15.23
CA TRP A 71 -16.96 -7.21 -14.22
C TRP A 71 -18.32 -6.94 -14.86
N SER A 72 -18.44 -5.86 -15.63
CA SER A 72 -19.67 -5.46 -16.31
C SER A 72 -20.21 -6.59 -17.21
N TYR A 73 -19.32 -7.27 -17.93
CA TYR A 73 -19.69 -8.39 -18.77
C TYR A 73 -20.26 -9.57 -17.98
N VAL A 74 -19.60 -9.99 -16.90
CA VAL A 74 -20.06 -11.12 -16.08
C VAL A 74 -21.40 -10.80 -15.41
N GLU A 75 -21.59 -9.57 -14.92
CA GLU A 75 -22.87 -9.13 -14.36
C GLU A 75 -23.99 -9.12 -15.41
N HIS A 76 -23.71 -8.63 -16.61
CA HIS A 76 -24.67 -8.65 -17.71
C HIS A 76 -25.08 -10.08 -18.09
N ARG A 77 -24.11 -11.00 -18.20
CA ARG A 77 -24.37 -12.42 -18.47
C ARG A 77 -25.17 -13.09 -17.35
N LEU A 78 -24.88 -12.77 -16.09
CA LEU A 78 -25.66 -13.25 -14.94
C LEU A 78 -27.11 -12.77 -15.02
N CYS A 79 -27.34 -11.51 -15.39
CA CYS A 79 -28.69 -10.95 -15.56
C CYS A 79 -29.48 -11.67 -16.66
N ILE A 80 -28.87 -11.92 -17.83
CA ILE A 80 -29.52 -12.68 -18.92
C ILE A 80 -29.86 -14.10 -18.47
N CYS A 81 -28.94 -14.79 -17.79
CA CYS A 81 -29.20 -16.15 -17.29
C CYS A 81 -30.30 -16.19 -16.22
N ARG A 82 -30.38 -15.16 -15.37
CA ARG A 82 -31.43 -14.99 -14.37
C ARG A 82 -32.79 -14.81 -15.05
N ASP A 83 -32.89 -13.91 -16.03
CA ASP A 83 -34.13 -13.60 -16.73
C ASP A 83 -34.67 -14.81 -17.53
N LYS A 84 -33.80 -15.51 -18.27
CA LYS A 84 -34.17 -16.76 -18.96
C LYS A 84 -34.68 -17.86 -18.02
N ARG A 85 -34.14 -17.92 -16.79
CA ARG A 85 -34.61 -18.87 -15.77
C ARG A 85 -36.01 -18.47 -15.28
N THR A 86 -36.24 -17.18 -14.99
CA THR A 86 -37.55 -16.66 -14.58
C THR A 86 -38.62 -16.92 -15.66
N VAL A 87 -38.33 -16.61 -16.92
CA VAL A 87 -39.25 -16.88 -18.04
C VAL A 87 -39.54 -18.39 -18.19
N ARG A 88 -38.53 -19.25 -17.99
CA ARG A 88 -38.73 -20.71 -18.02
C ARG A 88 -39.52 -21.25 -16.83
N GLU A 89 -39.38 -20.70 -15.63
CA GLU A 89 -40.19 -21.09 -14.46
C GLU A 89 -41.66 -20.68 -14.64
N LEU A 90 -41.91 -19.56 -15.32
CA LEU A 90 -43.26 -19.16 -15.72
C LEU A 90 -43.83 -20.07 -16.82
N SER A 91 -43.01 -20.45 -17.80
CA SER A 91 -43.40 -21.30 -18.93
C SER A 91 -43.47 -22.79 -18.60
N SER A 92 -42.73 -23.31 -17.60
CA SER A 92 -42.76 -24.74 -17.24
C SER A 92 -44.04 -25.19 -16.53
N LYS A 93 -44.93 -24.24 -16.19
CA LYS A 93 -46.33 -24.54 -15.88
C LYS A 93 -47.12 -25.04 -17.10
N GLU A 94 -46.59 -24.88 -18.32
CA GLU A 94 -47.15 -25.38 -19.59
C GLU A 94 -46.23 -26.42 -20.26
N LYS A 95 -46.56 -27.70 -20.03
CA LYS A 95 -46.27 -28.97 -20.76
C LYS A 95 -44.94 -29.22 -21.53
N ASN A 96 -44.38 -30.40 -21.21
CA ASN A 96 -43.72 -31.42 -22.07
C ASN A 96 -42.80 -31.00 -23.23
N VAL A 97 -41.54 -30.68 -22.90
CA VAL A 97 -40.39 -30.83 -23.81
C VAL A 97 -39.19 -31.34 -22.99
N GLU A 98 -39.10 -32.66 -22.81
CA GLU A 98 -38.23 -33.25 -21.77
C GLU A 98 -36.80 -33.62 -22.24
N ASN A 99 -36.60 -34.12 -23.47
CA ASN A 99 -35.34 -34.81 -23.78
C ASN A 99 -34.26 -33.98 -24.51
N LEU A 100 -34.60 -33.06 -25.42
CA LEU A 100 -33.60 -32.15 -26.04
C LEU A 100 -33.12 -31.05 -25.07
N ASN A 101 -33.92 -30.76 -24.04
CA ASN A 101 -33.68 -29.70 -23.07
C ASN A 101 -32.72 -30.10 -21.94
N LYS A 102 -32.35 -31.37 -21.77
CA LYS A 102 -31.53 -31.79 -20.61
C LYS A 102 -30.07 -31.30 -20.71
N ARG A 103 -29.42 -31.50 -21.87
CA ARG A 103 -28.03 -31.06 -22.11
C ARG A 103 -27.87 -29.54 -22.11
N TRP A 104 -28.84 -28.83 -22.69
CA TRP A 104 -28.94 -27.36 -22.65
C TRP A 104 -29.32 -26.81 -21.26
N ARG A 105 -30.04 -27.58 -20.42
CA ARG A 105 -30.35 -27.21 -19.02
C ARG A 105 -29.11 -27.24 -18.14
N GLU A 106 -28.32 -28.30 -18.23
CA GLU A 106 -27.15 -28.51 -17.38
C GLU A 106 -26.05 -27.47 -17.69
N THR A 107 -25.78 -27.19 -18.97
CA THR A 107 -24.85 -26.14 -19.39
C THR A 107 -25.32 -24.74 -18.96
N SER A 108 -26.61 -24.43 -19.07
CA SER A 108 -27.14 -23.12 -18.64
C SER A 108 -27.16 -22.93 -17.13
N ALA A 109 -27.34 -23.99 -16.34
CA ALA A 109 -27.30 -23.93 -14.88
C ALA A 109 -25.86 -23.79 -14.35
N PHE A 110 -24.92 -24.50 -14.96
CA PHE A 110 -23.50 -24.38 -14.68
C PHE A 110 -22.99 -22.96 -14.94
N VAL A 111 -23.25 -22.39 -16.12
CA VAL A 111 -22.84 -21.02 -16.47
C VAL A 111 -23.43 -19.99 -15.51
N TYR A 112 -24.72 -20.11 -15.14
CA TYR A 112 -25.33 -19.24 -14.13
C TYR A 112 -24.59 -19.30 -12.79
N TRP A 113 -24.25 -20.50 -12.32
CA TRP A 113 -23.54 -20.67 -11.06
C TRP A 113 -22.12 -20.09 -11.12
N VAL A 114 -21.39 -20.33 -12.21
CA VAL A 114 -20.06 -19.75 -12.45
C VAL A 114 -20.11 -18.23 -12.45
N CYS A 115 -21.02 -17.62 -13.22
CA CYS A 115 -21.17 -16.16 -13.23
C CYS A 115 -21.55 -15.60 -11.85
N ARG A 116 -22.44 -16.28 -11.12
CA ARG A 116 -22.83 -15.87 -9.76
C ARG A 116 -21.63 -15.89 -8.80
N VAL A 117 -20.83 -16.95 -8.82
CA VAL A 117 -19.63 -17.05 -8.00
C VAL A 117 -18.62 -15.98 -8.40
N ALA A 118 -18.40 -15.76 -9.69
CA ALA A 118 -17.48 -14.73 -10.19
C ALA A 118 -17.87 -13.32 -9.72
N VAL A 119 -19.15 -12.94 -9.82
CA VAL A 119 -19.63 -11.64 -9.31
C VAL A 119 -19.42 -11.52 -7.80
N LEU A 120 -19.72 -12.56 -7.03
CA LEU A 120 -19.47 -12.56 -5.58
C LEU A 120 -17.98 -12.37 -5.26
N LEU A 121 -17.09 -13.02 -6.01
CA LEU A 121 -15.65 -12.85 -5.86
C LEU A 121 -15.19 -11.43 -6.22
N CYS A 122 -15.77 -10.80 -7.24
CA CYS A 122 -15.52 -9.39 -7.57
C CYS A 122 -15.86 -8.47 -6.40
N TYR A 123 -17.07 -8.56 -5.84
CA TYR A 123 -17.45 -7.76 -4.66
C TYR A 123 -16.59 -8.08 -3.43
N ALA A 124 -16.31 -9.36 -3.17
CA ALA A 124 -15.42 -9.76 -2.09
C ALA A 124 -14.01 -9.17 -2.25
N SER A 125 -13.50 -9.10 -3.49
CA SER A 125 -12.20 -8.52 -3.78
C SER A 125 -12.13 -7.02 -3.47
N LEU A 126 -13.21 -6.25 -3.67
CA LEU A 126 -13.27 -4.83 -3.28
C LEU A 126 -13.18 -4.68 -1.77
N PHE A 127 -13.93 -5.50 -1.03
CA PHE A 127 -13.90 -5.48 0.43
C PHE A 127 -12.52 -5.85 0.98
N VAL A 128 -11.91 -6.92 0.45
CA VAL A 128 -10.54 -7.32 0.81
C VAL A 128 -9.55 -6.21 0.46
N ASN A 129 -9.66 -5.58 -0.72
CA ASN A 129 -8.79 -4.47 -1.10
C ASN A 129 -8.93 -3.28 -0.14
N LEU A 130 -10.15 -2.95 0.27
CA LEU A 130 -10.40 -1.90 1.26
C LEU A 130 -9.73 -2.22 2.61
N CYS A 131 -9.93 -3.42 3.14
CA CYS A 131 -9.32 -3.85 4.39
C CYS A 131 -7.78 -3.83 4.32
N VAL A 132 -7.21 -4.33 3.22
CA VAL A 132 -5.76 -4.32 2.99
C VAL A 132 -5.24 -2.89 2.89
N SER A 133 -5.93 -2.01 2.15
CA SER A 133 -5.57 -0.60 2.00
C SER A 133 -5.58 0.14 3.34
N ILE A 134 -6.58 -0.09 4.20
CA ILE A 134 -6.61 0.47 5.57
C ILE A 134 -5.44 -0.05 6.40
N GLY A 135 -5.14 -1.36 6.33
CA GLY A 135 -3.99 -1.95 7.01
C GLY A 135 -2.65 -1.36 6.54
N LEU A 136 -2.47 -1.21 5.23
CA LEU A 136 -1.27 -0.60 4.65
C LEU A 136 -1.17 0.89 5.00
N LEU A 137 -2.28 1.62 5.03
CA LEU A 137 -2.31 3.01 5.46
C LEU A 137 -1.88 3.15 6.92
N TYR A 138 -2.40 2.30 7.80
CA TYR A 138 -1.99 2.27 9.21
C TYR A 138 -0.49 1.99 9.35
N VAL A 139 0.05 0.98 8.67
CA VAL A 139 1.49 0.68 8.71
C VAL A 139 2.31 1.82 8.12
N SER A 140 1.87 2.41 7.01
CA SER A 140 2.56 3.52 6.34
C SER A 140 2.62 4.78 7.20
N SER A 141 1.69 4.98 8.14
CA SER A 141 1.76 6.11 9.08
C SER A 141 3.04 6.08 9.94
N TYR A 142 3.59 4.89 10.19
CA TYR A 142 4.85 4.71 10.94
C TYR A 142 6.12 4.93 10.10
N ASN A 143 6.02 5.27 8.81
CA ASN A 143 7.17 5.57 7.95
C ASN A 143 7.64 7.02 8.04
N TYR A 144 6.99 7.85 8.87
CA TYR A 144 7.31 9.27 9.03
C TYR A 144 7.79 9.66 10.46
N PRO A 145 8.74 8.91 11.06
CA PRO A 145 9.21 9.20 12.42
C PRO A 145 9.85 10.59 12.57
N GLY A 146 10.45 11.16 11.53
CA GLY A 146 11.03 12.50 11.55
C GLY A 146 9.96 13.57 11.75
N GLY A 147 8.87 13.49 10.98
CA GLY A 147 7.74 14.40 11.12
C GLY A 147 7.10 14.33 12.51
N GLU A 148 6.99 13.14 13.09
CA GLU A 148 6.53 12.95 14.46
C GLU A 148 7.53 13.52 15.49
N ALA A 149 8.83 13.32 15.30
CA ALA A 149 9.86 13.79 16.23
C ALA A 149 9.86 15.31 16.37
N ILE A 150 9.85 16.05 15.25
CA ILE A 150 9.82 17.52 15.29
C ILE A 150 8.49 18.05 15.82
N THR A 151 7.37 17.41 15.50
CA THR A 151 6.05 17.79 16.02
C THR A 151 5.97 17.62 17.53
N ARG A 152 6.52 16.52 18.07
CA ARG A 152 6.63 16.32 19.52
C ARG A 152 7.56 17.32 20.18
N LEU A 153 8.69 17.65 19.55
CA LEU A 153 9.64 18.63 20.07
C LEU A 153 9.01 20.03 20.13
N ASN A 154 8.30 20.45 19.08
CA ASN A 154 7.59 21.74 19.03
C ASN A 154 6.53 21.88 20.14
N ASN A 155 5.88 20.77 20.51
CA ASN A 155 4.88 20.72 21.57
C ASN A 155 5.46 20.35 22.95
N TRP A 156 6.79 20.30 23.09
CA TRP A 156 7.42 19.91 24.34
C TRP A 156 7.20 20.99 25.41
N PRO A 157 6.77 20.61 26.64
CA PRO A 157 6.45 21.59 27.68
C PRO A 157 7.61 22.54 27.99
N GLY A 158 7.34 23.85 27.97
CA GLY A 158 8.32 24.89 28.31
C GLY A 158 9.35 25.21 27.22
N LEU A 159 9.34 24.52 26.07
CA LEU A 159 10.33 24.73 25.01
C LEU A 159 9.95 25.86 24.05
N SER A 160 8.65 26.09 23.84
CA SER A 160 8.12 27.10 22.90
C SER A 160 8.49 28.53 23.28
N GLU A 161 8.65 28.82 24.58
CA GLU A 161 9.02 30.15 25.09
C GLU A 161 10.53 30.40 25.08
N ARG A 162 11.34 29.34 24.90
CA ARG A 162 12.80 29.43 24.90
C ARG A 162 13.32 30.04 23.61
N ARG A 163 14.29 30.96 23.75
CA ARG A 163 14.96 31.65 22.63
C ARG A 163 16.35 31.11 22.31
N ASP A 164 16.84 30.17 23.10
CA ASP A 164 18.16 29.55 22.96
C ASP A 164 18.11 28.20 22.22
N VAL A 165 16.94 27.81 21.70
CA VAL A 165 16.74 26.50 21.08
C VAL A 165 17.42 26.42 19.72
N HIS A 166 18.47 25.60 19.65
CA HIS A 166 19.12 25.18 18.41
C HIS A 166 18.96 23.66 18.26
N VAL A 167 18.24 23.24 17.23
CA VAL A 167 17.91 21.85 16.92
C VAL A 167 18.78 21.35 15.77
N TYR A 168 19.54 20.28 16.02
CA TYR A 168 20.19 19.52 14.96
C TYR A 168 19.27 18.42 14.44
N ILE A 169 19.18 18.29 13.11
CA ILE A 169 18.30 17.35 12.41
C ILE A 169 19.18 16.36 11.62
N SER A 170 19.12 15.08 11.98
CA SER A 170 19.83 14.01 11.26
C SER A 170 19.28 13.77 9.85
N ASN A 171 20.04 13.04 9.04
CA ASN A 171 19.62 12.66 7.68
C ASN A 171 18.34 11.83 7.69
N LEU A 172 18.24 10.81 8.56
CA LEU A 172 17.03 10.01 8.68
C LEU A 172 15.82 10.86 9.09
N ALA A 173 15.99 11.80 10.02
CA ALA A 173 14.91 12.69 10.43
C ALA A 173 14.41 13.55 9.27
N ALA A 174 15.31 14.15 8.49
CA ALA A 174 14.95 14.92 7.30
C ALA A 174 14.26 14.07 6.23
N GLN A 175 14.75 12.86 5.96
CA GLN A 175 14.16 11.94 4.97
C GLN A 175 12.79 11.40 5.38
N THR A 176 12.50 11.36 6.68
CA THR A 176 11.26 10.80 7.24
C THR A 176 10.30 11.86 7.76
N GLY A 177 10.40 13.08 7.25
CA GLY A 177 9.32 14.06 7.34
C GLY A 177 9.61 15.32 8.14
N VAL A 178 10.83 15.54 8.65
CA VAL A 178 11.19 16.88 9.16
C VAL A 178 11.28 17.85 7.99
N SER A 179 10.41 18.85 7.97
CA SER A 179 10.33 19.84 6.90
C SER A 179 10.26 21.27 7.41
N ARG A 180 10.49 22.24 6.52
CA ARG A 180 10.36 23.67 6.83
C ARG A 180 8.95 24.08 7.26
N PHE A 181 7.92 23.37 6.82
CA PHE A 181 6.53 23.66 7.24
C PHE A 181 6.28 23.40 8.73
N GLN A 182 7.18 22.67 9.40
CA GLN A 182 7.10 22.38 10.83
C GLN A 182 7.99 23.31 11.66
N GLN A 183 8.59 24.34 11.06
CA GLN A 183 9.28 25.41 11.77
C GLN A 183 8.23 26.40 12.29
N VAL A 184 7.56 26.00 13.38
CA VAL A 184 6.49 26.79 14.00
C VAL A 184 7.00 27.80 15.03
N ASN A 185 8.27 27.68 15.44
CA ASN A 185 8.91 28.55 16.41
C ASN A 185 9.97 29.42 15.70
N ASP A 186 9.66 30.70 15.47
CA ASP A 186 10.53 31.63 14.72
C ASP A 186 11.88 31.91 15.39
N HIS A 187 11.95 31.72 16.71
CA HIS A 187 13.18 31.94 17.48
C HIS A 187 14.13 30.74 17.49
N TRP A 188 13.70 29.59 16.98
CA TRP A 188 14.52 28.38 16.99
C TRP A 188 15.45 28.35 15.78
N ILE A 189 16.67 27.84 15.99
CA ILE A 189 17.62 27.59 14.92
C ILE A 189 17.55 26.12 14.54
N TYR A 190 17.17 25.82 13.30
CA TYR A 190 17.11 24.46 12.78
C TYR A 190 18.29 24.19 11.85
N ASN A 191 19.12 23.20 12.18
CA ASN A 191 20.36 22.90 11.46
C ASN A 191 20.35 21.48 10.90
N LYS A 192 20.55 21.37 9.58
CA LYS A 192 20.66 20.11 8.82
C LYS A 192 21.99 20.02 8.04
N THR A 193 23.05 20.57 8.61
CA THR A 193 24.39 20.38 8.05
C THR A 193 24.73 18.89 8.07
N GLU A 194 25.00 18.32 6.90
CA GLU A 194 25.20 16.88 6.79
C GLU A 194 26.49 16.43 7.48
N LYS A 195 26.55 15.16 7.89
CA LYS A 195 27.73 14.48 8.45
C LYS A 195 28.17 14.92 9.85
N ILE A 196 27.55 15.95 10.45
CA ILE A 196 27.78 16.31 11.86
C ILE A 196 27.41 15.16 12.80
N ASP A 197 26.40 14.38 12.44
CA ASP A 197 25.93 13.21 13.19
C ASP A 197 26.94 12.07 13.30
N ASN A 198 28.01 12.10 12.50
CA ASN A 198 29.12 11.15 12.61
C ASN A 198 30.27 11.68 13.51
N ASP A 199 30.23 12.96 13.89
CA ASP A 199 31.24 13.61 14.73
C ASP A 199 30.62 14.00 16.09
N VAL A 200 30.86 13.14 17.09
CA VAL A 200 30.42 13.35 18.49
C VAL A 200 30.93 14.69 19.02
N ARG A 201 32.15 15.09 18.66
CA ARG A 201 32.77 16.31 19.16
C ARG A 201 32.03 17.52 18.61
N ALA A 202 31.68 17.52 17.33
CA ALA A 202 30.87 18.57 16.73
C ALA A 202 29.46 18.67 17.36
N LEU A 203 28.83 17.54 17.69
CA LEU A 203 27.53 17.53 18.39
C LEU A 203 27.64 18.09 19.82
N VAL A 204 28.68 17.71 20.56
CA VAL A 204 28.86 18.07 21.98
C VAL A 204 29.41 19.49 22.16
N GLU A 205 30.46 19.87 21.44
CA GLU A 205 31.09 21.19 21.57
C GLU A 205 30.34 22.26 20.76
N GLY A 206 29.56 21.84 19.76
CA GLY A 206 28.78 22.73 18.90
C GLY A 206 27.64 23.46 19.62
N PRO A 207 26.95 24.35 18.90
CA PRO A 207 25.92 25.25 19.45
C PRO A 207 24.56 24.58 19.67
N PHE A 208 24.44 23.26 19.51
CA PHE A 208 23.15 22.57 19.50
C PHE A 208 22.61 22.37 20.91
N THR A 209 21.41 22.85 21.20
CA THR A 209 20.71 22.53 22.46
C THR A 209 19.92 21.23 22.38
N HIS A 210 19.41 20.89 21.20
CA HIS A 210 18.57 19.73 20.97
C HIS A 210 19.07 18.95 19.76
N LEU A 211 18.99 17.63 19.83
CA LEU A 211 19.45 16.75 18.77
C LEU A 211 18.32 15.76 18.41
N ILE A 212 17.99 15.65 17.13
CA ILE A 212 17.14 14.56 16.61
C ILE A 212 18.05 13.61 15.84
N LEU A 213 18.38 12.47 16.45
CA LEU A 213 19.36 11.52 15.94
C LEU A 213 18.76 10.14 15.65
N GLU A 214 19.46 9.36 14.82
CA GLU A 214 19.12 7.97 14.54
C GLU A 214 19.34 7.09 15.77
N ALA A 215 18.36 6.27 16.13
CA ALA A 215 18.42 5.40 17.31
C ALA A 215 19.49 4.31 17.19
N SER A 216 19.83 3.88 15.97
CA SER A 216 20.89 2.89 15.70
C SER A 216 22.29 3.46 15.83
N LYS A 217 22.42 4.80 15.77
CA LYS A 217 23.68 5.48 16.01
C LYS A 217 23.84 5.58 17.53
N ASP A 218 24.42 4.53 18.11
CA ASP A 218 24.91 4.46 19.50
C ASP A 218 26.07 5.47 19.76
N VAL A 219 26.01 6.63 19.12
CA VAL A 219 27.07 7.64 19.03
C VAL A 219 27.17 8.44 20.33
N LEU A 220 26.10 8.46 21.13
CA LEU A 220 26.05 9.14 22.43
C LEU A 220 26.17 8.19 23.64
N SER A 221 26.17 6.87 23.47
CA SER A 221 26.16 5.91 24.59
C SER A 221 27.45 5.87 25.42
N GLY A 222 28.47 6.65 25.06
CA GLY A 222 29.66 6.93 25.88
C GLY A 222 29.79 8.36 26.44
N ARG A 223 28.88 9.30 26.11
CA ARG A 223 28.90 10.70 26.57
C ARG A 223 27.53 11.19 27.07
N VAL A 224 26.83 10.31 27.78
CA VAL A 224 25.50 10.53 28.36
C VAL A 224 25.43 11.79 29.25
N GLU A 225 26.57 12.25 29.76
CA GLU A 225 26.63 13.42 30.65
C GLU A 225 26.30 14.76 29.96
N ALA A 226 26.53 14.89 28.64
CA ALA A 226 26.31 16.15 27.93
C ALA A 226 24.86 16.34 27.46
N PHE A 227 24.09 15.26 27.32
CA PHE A 227 22.75 15.26 26.75
C PHE A 227 21.83 14.27 27.46
N HIS A 228 20.68 14.74 27.91
CA HIS A 228 19.60 13.92 28.43
C HIS A 228 18.63 13.53 27.30
N GLN A 229 18.17 12.28 27.29
CA GLN A 229 17.20 11.80 26.33
C GLN A 229 15.78 12.24 26.71
N LEU A 230 15.10 12.99 25.83
CA LEU A 230 13.71 13.41 26.05
C LEU A 230 12.73 12.29 25.69
N PHE A 231 12.80 11.78 24.46
CA PHE A 231 11.87 10.76 23.96
C PHE A 231 12.42 10.00 22.76
N THR A 232 11.78 8.87 22.45
CA THR A 232 12.08 8.01 21.30
C THR A 232 10.87 7.90 20.40
N VAL A 233 11.08 8.03 19.09
CA VAL A 233 10.08 7.79 18.05
C VAL A 233 10.37 6.46 17.37
N LYS A 234 9.33 5.63 17.27
CA LYS A 234 9.40 4.32 16.64
C LYS A 234 8.97 4.41 15.18
N SER A 235 9.54 3.57 14.32
CA SER A 235 9.13 3.44 12.92
C SER A 235 8.87 1.99 12.56
N PHE A 236 8.18 1.81 11.43
CA PHE A 236 8.13 0.52 10.77
C PHE A 236 9.55 0.09 10.36
N SER A 237 9.91 -1.15 10.66
CA SER A 237 11.23 -1.74 10.37
C SER A 237 11.15 -2.95 9.44
N GLY A 238 9.95 -3.51 9.23
CA GLY A 238 9.77 -4.66 8.36
C GLY A 238 8.66 -5.59 8.84
N ILE A 239 8.55 -6.73 8.17
CA ILE A 239 7.58 -7.76 8.45
C ILE A 239 8.35 -9.06 8.68
N THR A 240 8.07 -9.74 9.79
CA THR A 240 8.63 -11.07 10.07
C THR A 240 7.59 -12.14 9.79
N TYR A 241 8.02 -13.19 9.10
CA TYR A 241 7.23 -14.40 8.89
C TYR A 241 7.69 -15.49 9.86
N ASN A 242 6.78 -15.96 10.72
CA ASN A 242 7.03 -17.14 11.56
C ASN A 242 6.19 -18.32 11.02
N PRO A 243 6.81 -19.38 10.47
CA PRO A 243 6.08 -20.53 9.93
C PRO A 243 5.35 -21.33 11.03
N GLU A 244 5.86 -21.31 12.26
CA GLU A 244 5.34 -22.05 13.40
C GLU A 244 4.43 -21.13 14.25
N GLY A 245 3.13 -21.14 13.93
CA GLY A 245 2.13 -20.37 14.67
C GLY A 245 0.74 -20.38 14.01
N SER A 246 -0.28 -19.96 14.76
CA SER A 246 -1.62 -19.68 14.21
C SER A 246 -1.53 -18.65 13.08
N LEU A 247 -2.42 -18.71 12.08
CA LEU A 247 -2.42 -17.86 10.87
C LEU A 247 -2.13 -16.37 11.17
N TRP A 248 -2.73 -15.81 12.23
CA TRP A 248 -2.56 -14.42 12.65
C TRP A 248 -1.22 -14.09 13.32
N LYS A 249 -0.53 -15.11 13.85
CA LYS A 249 0.81 -14.98 14.45
C LYS A 249 1.93 -15.21 13.43
N LYS A 250 1.60 -15.67 12.22
CA LYS A 250 2.59 -15.91 11.15
C LYS A 250 3.17 -14.62 10.60
N LEU A 251 2.40 -13.55 10.57
CA LEU A 251 2.85 -12.24 10.06
C LEU A 251 2.90 -11.25 11.22
N LYS A 252 4.10 -10.78 11.57
CA LYS A 252 4.30 -9.77 12.60
C LYS A 252 4.92 -8.51 11.99
N ILE A 253 4.25 -7.38 12.19
CA ILE A 253 4.79 -6.06 11.85
C ILE A 253 5.81 -5.66 12.91
N LEU A 254 7.03 -5.36 12.49
CA LEU A 254 8.10 -4.89 13.37
C LEU A 254 8.08 -3.37 13.44
N ILE A 255 7.89 -2.85 14.64
CA ILE A 255 8.02 -1.43 14.97
C ILE A 255 9.18 -1.28 15.94
N LYS A 256 10.24 -0.59 15.53
CA LYS A 256 11.48 -0.43 16.29
C LYS A 256 11.79 1.05 16.53
N PRO A 257 12.57 1.40 17.57
CA PRO A 257 13.14 2.74 17.73
C PRO A 257 13.88 3.18 16.45
N ALA A 258 13.57 4.37 15.96
CA ALA A 258 14.16 4.91 14.74
C ALA A 258 14.87 6.24 14.98
N LEU A 259 14.24 7.13 15.75
CA LEU A 259 14.81 8.41 16.12
C LEU A 259 14.76 8.61 17.64
N VAL A 260 15.77 9.26 18.18
CA VAL A 260 15.84 9.68 19.58
C VAL A 260 16.09 11.18 19.63
N THR A 261 15.34 11.86 20.47
CA THR A 261 15.49 13.30 20.70
C THR A 261 16.16 13.55 22.04
N TYR A 262 17.19 14.38 22.01
CA TYR A 262 18.01 14.73 23.17
C TYR A 262 17.96 16.22 23.45
N GLU A 263 18.12 16.58 24.73
CA GLU A 263 18.32 17.94 25.21
C GLU A 263 19.68 18.05 25.92
N ARG A 264 20.39 19.14 25.69
CA ARG A 264 21.69 19.42 26.30
C ARG A 264 21.53 19.64 27.80
N VAL A 265 22.34 18.95 28.59
CA VAL A 265 22.48 19.23 30.02
C VAL A 265 23.24 20.55 30.18
N ALA A 266 22.75 21.45 31.03
CA ALA A 266 23.39 22.73 31.29
C ALA A 266 24.89 22.52 31.59
N ARG A 267 25.76 23.26 30.90
CA ARG A 267 27.20 23.22 31.19
C ARG A 267 27.40 23.74 32.62
N PRO A 268 28.16 23.04 33.48
CA PRO A 268 28.54 23.57 34.78
C PRO A 268 29.35 24.87 34.65
#